data_AF-A0AA35R517-F1
#
_entry.id   AF-A0AA35R517-F1
#
_cell.length_a   1.000
_cell.length_b   1.000
_cell.length_c   1.000
_cell.angle_alpha   90.00
_cell.angle_beta   90.00
_cell.angle_gamma   90.00
#
_symmetry.space_group_name_H-M   'P 1'
#
loop_
_entity.id
_entity.type
_entity.pdbx_description
1 polymer ?
#
loop_
_entity_poly.entity_id
_entity_poly.type
_entity_poly.pdbx_seq_one_letter_code
_entity_poly.pdbx_strand_id
1 'polypeptide(L)'
;MEAMGMNEMKEGDTGDVGRFLNRLLGLKILNQNMMFVYFCECLSVVISTAKREGRFNEGVTDIQAQSIVMVREPKEVFKDYKLSHVPTMHTHVVVDRGVGWDMALQLYEEQAAEHKSEVADQSSPAAGRGSGFYCSRREQYHQHLYLLALQKENSPHLFNIVRPNTGRSFFEETKADLLSKYVKIPPEKAEKGWKTQYEMTKKHCIHGSHCNNKSTCLVGSRLTYIHLLSGGNLAAAVSTREHSGPQSPWHGTQ
;
A
#
# COMPACT_ATOMS: atom_id res chain seq x y z
N MET A 1 -41.59 -9.89 45.13
CA MET A 1 -40.26 -9.44 44.68
C MET A 1 -39.56 -10.65 44.13
N GLU A 2 -39.72 -10.92 42.84
CA GLU A 2 -38.96 -11.98 42.16
C GLU A 2 -37.61 -11.40 41.76
N ALA A 3 -36.55 -12.01 42.30
CA ALA A 3 -35.19 -11.70 41.91
C ALA A 3 -35.00 -12.13 40.45
N MET A 4 -34.98 -11.16 39.54
CA MET A 4 -34.50 -11.35 38.18
C MET A 4 -33.03 -11.80 38.27
N GLY A 5 -32.76 -13.05 37.90
CA GLY A 5 -31.42 -13.60 37.85
C GLY A 5 -30.55 -12.76 36.92
N MET A 6 -29.66 -11.95 37.50
CA MET A 6 -28.56 -11.33 36.77
C MET A 6 -27.60 -12.45 36.40
N ASN A 7 -27.75 -12.97 35.19
CA ASN A 7 -26.82 -13.94 34.63
C ASN A 7 -25.49 -13.21 34.39
N GLU A 8 -24.47 -13.51 35.20
CA GLU A 8 -23.13 -12.95 35.04
C GLU A 8 -22.63 -13.22 33.61
N MET A 9 -22.23 -12.16 32.91
CA MET A 9 -21.58 -12.29 31.61
C MET A 9 -20.24 -13.00 31.80
N LYS A 10 -20.05 -14.15 31.13
CA LYS A 10 -18.76 -14.82 31.08
C LYS A 10 -17.76 -13.95 30.31
N GLU A 11 -16.51 -13.93 30.75
CA GLU A 11 -15.43 -13.07 30.22
C GLU A 11 -15.22 -13.21 28.69
N GLY A 12 -15.53 -14.38 28.12
CA GLY A 12 -15.49 -14.66 26.68
C GLY A 12 -16.69 -14.13 25.86
N ASP A 13 -17.69 -13.52 26.49
CA ASP A 13 -18.86 -12.92 25.82
C ASP A 13 -18.68 -11.41 25.53
N THR A 14 -17.55 -10.83 25.94
CA THR A 14 -17.25 -9.41 25.80
C THR A 14 -16.96 -9.10 24.32
N GLY A 15 -17.88 -8.41 23.64
CA GLY A 15 -17.72 -7.96 22.25
C GLY A 15 -18.55 -8.69 21.18
N ASP A 16 -19.42 -9.64 21.58
CA ASP A 16 -20.34 -10.33 20.65
C ASP A 16 -21.53 -9.43 20.28
N VAL A 17 -21.35 -8.61 19.23
CA VAL A 17 -22.37 -7.69 18.71
C VAL A 17 -23.61 -8.46 18.24
N GLY A 18 -23.44 -9.64 17.63
CA GLY A 18 -24.55 -10.45 17.14
C GLY A 18 -25.48 -10.88 18.28
N ARG A 19 -24.91 -11.33 19.40
CA ARG A 19 -25.70 -11.69 20.60
C ARG A 19 -26.35 -10.48 21.25
N PHE A 20 -25.68 -9.33 21.32
CA PHE A 20 -26.28 -8.09 21.80
C PHE A 20 -27.52 -7.72 20.99
N LEU A 21 -27.41 -7.70 19.66
CA LEU A 21 -28.52 -7.39 18.76
C LEU A 21 -29.65 -8.42 18.89
N ASN A 22 -29.33 -9.71 19.02
CA ASN A 22 -30.34 -10.75 19.21
C ASN A 22 -31.09 -10.61 20.55
N ARG A 23 -30.41 -10.20 21.63
CA ARG A 23 -31.05 -9.90 22.92
C ARG A 23 -31.89 -8.63 22.87
N LEU A 24 -31.45 -7.65 22.11
CA LEU A 24 -32.14 -6.37 21.91
C LEU A 24 -33.51 -6.55 21.26
N LEU A 25 -33.66 -7.53 20.35
CA LEU A 25 -34.94 -7.90 19.73
C LEU A 25 -35.99 -8.43 20.74
N GLY A 26 -35.56 -8.91 21.91
CA GLY A 26 -36.46 -9.39 22.97
C GLY A 26 -37.02 -8.28 23.87
N LEU A 27 -36.57 -7.04 23.72
CA LEU A 27 -37.02 -5.91 24.54
C LEU A 27 -38.29 -5.26 23.98
N LYS A 28 -39.03 -4.57 24.85
CA LYS A 28 -40.11 -3.67 24.42
C LYS A 28 -39.56 -2.60 23.49
N ILE A 29 -40.34 -2.20 22.48
CA ILE A 29 -39.97 -1.27 21.40
C ILE A 29 -39.28 0.00 21.92
N LEU A 30 -39.79 0.61 22.99
CA LEU A 30 -39.19 1.82 23.56
C LEU A 30 -37.77 1.59 24.10
N ASN A 31 -37.55 0.46 24.78
CA ASN A 31 -36.25 0.10 25.34
C ASN A 31 -35.29 -0.36 24.23
N GLN A 32 -35.81 -1.09 23.23
CA GLN A 32 -35.06 -1.47 22.04
C GLN A 32 -34.51 -0.23 21.33
N ASN A 33 -35.37 0.74 21.03
CA ASN A 33 -34.97 1.96 20.34
C ASN A 33 -33.97 2.78 21.16
N MET A 34 -34.20 2.94 22.47
CA MET A 34 -33.29 3.66 23.35
C MET A 34 -31.88 3.04 23.37
N MET A 35 -31.80 1.71 23.54
CA MET A 35 -30.54 0.98 23.57
C MET A 35 -29.85 0.95 22.20
N PHE A 36 -30.62 0.85 21.11
CA PHE A 36 -30.08 0.89 19.76
C PHE A 36 -29.51 2.26 19.42
N VAL A 37 -30.22 3.34 19.75
CA VAL A 37 -29.73 4.71 19.56
C VAL A 37 -28.43 4.92 20.34
N TYR A 38 -28.40 4.53 21.61
CA TYR A 38 -27.19 4.64 22.42
C TYR A 38 -26.02 3.84 21.83
N PHE A 39 -26.27 2.61 21.37
CA PHE A 39 -25.27 1.80 20.68
C PHE A 39 -24.72 2.50 19.41
N CYS A 40 -25.59 3.07 18.58
CA CYS A 40 -25.20 3.80 17.37
C CYS A 40 -24.38 5.06 17.68
N GLU A 41 -24.73 5.80 18.73
CA GLU A 41 -23.95 6.96 19.19
C GLU A 41 -22.55 6.53 19.67
N CYS A 42 -22.45 5.48 20.49
CA CYS A 42 -21.17 4.93 20.92
C CYS A 42 -20.32 4.47 19.72
N LEU A 43 -20.92 3.76 18.77
CA LEU A 43 -20.25 3.32 17.54
C LEU A 43 -19.72 4.52 16.74
N SER A 44 -20.51 5.59 16.63
CA SER A 44 -20.13 6.82 15.93
C SER A 44 -18.93 7.50 16.59
N VAL A 45 -18.88 7.54 17.93
CA VAL A 45 -17.74 8.05 18.70
C VAL A 45 -16.48 7.20 18.46
N VAL A 46 -16.62 5.87 18.48
CA VAL A 46 -15.49 4.95 18.20
C VAL A 46 -14.97 5.14 16.78
N ILE A 47 -15.85 5.21 15.78
CA ILE A 47 -15.49 5.44 14.38
C ILE A 47 -14.78 6.79 14.21
N SER A 48 -15.33 7.86 14.80
CA SER A 48 -14.72 9.20 14.69
C SER A 48 -13.34 9.25 15.35
N THR A 49 -13.16 8.57 16.48
CA THR A 49 -11.87 8.45 17.16
C THR A 49 -10.88 7.66 16.33
N ALA A 50 -11.29 6.51 15.79
CA ALA A 50 -10.45 5.72 14.89
C ALA A 50 -10.07 6.50 13.63
N LYS A 51 -10.98 7.30 13.06
CA LYS A 51 -10.68 8.18 11.91
C LYS A 51 -9.66 9.26 12.26
N ARG A 52 -9.86 9.93 13.40
CA ARG A 52 -8.93 10.97 13.90
C ARG A 52 -7.53 10.42 14.14
N GLU A 53 -7.44 9.19 14.64
CA GLU A 53 -6.17 8.50 14.90
C GLU A 53 -5.60 7.80 13.66
N GLY A 54 -6.27 7.86 12.50
CA GLY A 54 -5.84 7.19 11.27
C GLY A 54 -5.98 5.66 11.28
N ARG A 55 -6.52 5.08 12.35
CA ARG A 55 -6.71 3.62 12.54
C ARG A 55 -7.98 3.09 11.89
N PHE A 56 -8.86 3.96 11.39
CA PHE A 56 -10.11 3.52 10.77
C PHE A 56 -9.90 2.65 9.51
N ASN A 57 -8.85 2.93 8.75
CA ASN A 57 -8.47 2.15 7.56
C ASN A 57 -7.38 1.12 7.87
N GLU A 58 -7.08 0.87 9.14
CA GLU A 58 -6.10 -0.13 9.56
C GLU A 58 -6.56 -1.52 9.07
N GLY A 59 -5.82 -2.10 8.12
CA GLY A 59 -6.17 -3.36 7.45
C GLY A 59 -6.69 -3.20 6.01
N VAL A 60 -6.96 -1.98 5.54
CA VAL A 60 -7.18 -1.71 4.11
C VAL A 60 -5.82 -1.45 3.47
N THR A 61 -5.42 -2.33 2.54
CA THR A 61 -4.16 -2.20 1.81
C THR A 61 -4.44 -1.68 0.41
N ASP A 62 -4.03 -0.44 0.14
CA ASP A 62 -4.10 0.15 -1.19
C ASP A 62 -2.96 -0.38 -2.08
N ILE A 63 -3.33 -0.88 -3.26
CA ILE A 63 -2.36 -1.31 -4.28
C ILE A 63 -2.15 -0.14 -5.24
N GLN A 64 -1.11 0.66 -5.00
CA GLN A 64 -0.70 1.73 -5.91
C GLN A 64 0.14 1.14 -7.06
N ALA A 65 -0.29 1.35 -8.30
CA ALA A 65 0.35 0.79 -9.48
C ALA A 65 0.04 1.61 -10.75
N GLN A 66 0.94 1.55 -11.73
CA GLN A 66 0.67 2.05 -13.08
C GLN A 66 -0.25 1.10 -13.85
N SER A 67 -0.09 -0.20 -13.66
CA SER A 67 -1.01 -1.20 -14.22
C SER A 67 -1.15 -2.42 -13.31
N ILE A 68 -2.34 -3.01 -13.35
CA ILE A 68 -2.65 -4.26 -12.64
C ILE A 68 -3.27 -5.20 -13.66
N VAL A 69 -2.67 -6.38 -13.82
CA VAL A 69 -3.12 -7.40 -14.78
C VAL A 69 -3.42 -8.68 -14.03
N MET A 70 -4.62 -9.23 -14.22
CA MET A 70 -4.94 -10.57 -13.73
C MET A 70 -4.17 -11.61 -14.54
N VAL A 71 -3.44 -12.48 -13.84
CA VAL A 71 -2.67 -13.57 -14.48
C VAL A 71 -3.60 -14.63 -15.05
N ARG A 72 -4.72 -14.85 -14.36
CA ARG A 72 -5.76 -15.83 -14.70
C ARG A 72 -7.09 -15.40 -14.07
N GLU A 73 -8.16 -16.05 -14.47
CA GLU A 73 -9.47 -15.89 -13.83
C GLU A 73 -9.40 -16.27 -12.33
N PRO A 74 -10.13 -15.54 -11.46
CA PRO A 74 -10.21 -15.87 -10.04
C PRO A 74 -10.65 -17.32 -9.81
N LYS A 75 -9.97 -18.03 -8.91
CA LYS A 75 -10.25 -19.44 -8.60
C LYS A 75 -10.95 -19.55 -7.25
N GLU A 76 -12.05 -20.28 -7.17
CA GLU A 76 -12.65 -20.67 -5.90
C GLU A 76 -11.69 -21.59 -5.13
N VAL A 77 -11.32 -21.19 -3.90
CA VAL A 77 -10.43 -21.96 -3.02
C VAL A 77 -11.14 -22.57 -1.83
N PHE A 78 -12.28 -22.00 -1.42
CA PHE A 78 -13.04 -22.47 -0.28
C PHE A 78 -14.48 -21.96 -0.32
N LYS A 79 -15.44 -22.77 0.13
CA LYS A 79 -16.84 -22.35 0.30
C LYS A 79 -17.43 -23.04 1.52
N ASP A 80 -17.81 -22.24 2.53
CA ASP A 80 -18.49 -22.75 3.71
C ASP A 80 -20.00 -22.71 3.51
N TYR A 81 -20.58 -23.85 3.14
CA TYR A 81 -22.03 -23.97 2.94
C TYR A 81 -22.86 -23.79 4.21
N LYS A 82 -22.26 -23.75 5.41
CA LYS A 82 -22.96 -23.59 6.69
C LYS A 82 -23.00 -22.15 7.18
N LEU A 83 -21.95 -21.35 6.92
CA LEU A 83 -21.79 -19.99 7.45
C LEU A 83 -21.99 -18.89 6.39
N SER A 84 -21.60 -19.11 5.14
CA SER A 84 -21.82 -18.14 4.07
C SER A 84 -21.87 -18.80 2.70
N HIS A 85 -22.95 -18.57 1.94
CA HIS A 85 -23.04 -19.06 0.55
C HIS A 85 -22.07 -18.36 -0.42
N VAL A 86 -21.25 -17.42 0.06
CA VAL A 86 -20.25 -16.70 -0.72
C VAL A 86 -18.93 -17.49 -0.72
N PRO A 87 -18.42 -17.92 -1.87
CA PRO A 87 -17.11 -18.57 -1.96
C PRO A 87 -15.97 -17.60 -1.68
N THR A 88 -14.89 -18.11 -1.11
CA THR A 88 -13.59 -17.46 -1.07
C THR A 88 -12.87 -17.69 -2.40
N MET A 89 -12.50 -16.59 -3.04
CA MET A 89 -11.83 -16.54 -4.33
C MET A 89 -10.36 -16.17 -4.15
N HIS A 90 -9.48 -16.85 -4.89
CA HIS A 90 -8.08 -16.52 -5.05
C HIS A 90 -7.88 -15.80 -6.38
N THR A 91 -7.39 -14.57 -6.31
CA THR A 91 -7.01 -13.78 -7.49
C THR A 91 -5.50 -13.60 -7.49
N HIS A 92 -4.86 -13.91 -8.61
CA HIS A 92 -3.43 -13.67 -8.81
C HIS A 92 -3.27 -12.50 -9.78
N VAL A 93 -2.67 -11.41 -9.30
CA VAL A 93 -2.44 -10.20 -10.09
C VAL A 93 -0.95 -9.90 -10.20
N VAL A 94 -0.54 -9.42 -11.36
CA VAL A 94 0.75 -8.79 -11.60
C VAL A 94 0.56 -7.29 -11.52
N VAL A 95 1.35 -6.67 -10.67
CA VAL A 95 1.31 -5.25 -10.38
C VAL A 95 2.58 -4.61 -10.89
N ASP A 96 2.42 -3.65 -11.78
CA ASP A 96 3.51 -2.83 -12.29
C ASP A 96 3.49 -1.48 -11.59
N ARG A 97 4.49 -1.26 -10.73
CA ARG A 97 4.65 0.01 -9.98
C ARG A 97 5.72 0.91 -10.58
N GLY A 98 6.27 0.53 -11.73
CA GLY A 98 7.32 1.30 -12.36
C GLY A 98 6.83 2.68 -12.76
N VAL A 99 7.76 3.63 -12.82
CA VAL A 99 7.50 4.95 -13.38
C VAL A 99 8.41 5.13 -14.58
N GLY A 100 7.81 5.18 -15.77
CA GLY A 100 8.52 5.46 -17.01
C GLY A 100 9.13 6.87 -17.02
N TRP A 101 10.06 7.10 -17.95
CA TRP A 101 10.75 8.38 -18.04
C TRP A 101 9.80 9.56 -18.24
N ASP A 102 8.85 9.44 -19.16
CA ASP A 102 7.93 10.53 -19.51
C ASP A 102 7.06 10.94 -18.31
N MET A 103 6.57 9.95 -17.55
CA MET A 103 5.84 10.18 -16.30
C MET A 103 6.73 10.82 -15.22
N ALA A 104 7.98 10.38 -15.09
CA ALA A 104 8.92 10.99 -14.13
C ALA A 104 9.23 12.45 -14.48
N LEU A 105 9.35 12.76 -15.78
CA LEU A 105 9.56 14.10 -16.27
C LEU A 105 8.34 14.98 -16.02
N GLN A 106 7.14 14.49 -16.30
CA GLN A 106 5.89 15.17 -15.98
C GLN A 106 5.79 15.51 -14.49
N LEU A 107 6.06 14.55 -13.60
CA LEU A 107 6.05 14.78 -12.15
C LEU A 107 7.07 15.84 -11.70
N TYR A 108 8.24 15.88 -12.36
CA TYR A 108 9.25 16.90 -12.10
C TYR A 108 8.80 18.29 -12.56
N GLU A 109 8.15 18.38 -13.73
CA GLU A 109 7.64 19.63 -14.30
C GLU A 109 6.45 20.19 -13.51
N GLU A 110 5.51 19.33 -13.10
CA GLU A 110 4.38 19.69 -12.24
C GLU A 110 4.86 20.33 -10.94
N GLN A 111 5.78 19.67 -10.23
CA GLN A 111 6.38 20.21 -9.01
C GLN A 111 7.09 21.56 -9.26
N ALA A 112 7.77 21.69 -10.39
CA ALA A 112 8.46 22.94 -10.75
C ALA A 112 7.47 24.08 -11.10
N ALA A 113 6.29 23.75 -11.63
CA ALA A 113 5.24 24.71 -11.95
C ALA A 113 4.51 25.20 -10.69
N GLU A 114 4.16 24.28 -9.79
CA GLU A 114 3.53 24.58 -8.50
C GLU A 114 4.36 25.60 -7.71
N HIS A 115 5.67 25.33 -7.55
CA HIS A 115 6.59 26.24 -6.87
C HIS A 115 6.81 27.58 -7.59
N LYS A 116 6.66 27.67 -8.92
CA LYS A 116 6.76 28.95 -9.64
C LYS A 116 5.54 29.85 -9.38
N SER A 117 4.36 29.26 -9.16
CA SER A 117 3.13 30.01 -8.89
C SER A 117 3.14 30.64 -7.50
N GLU A 118 3.78 30.00 -6.51
CA GLU A 118 3.86 30.47 -5.12
C GLU A 118 4.91 31.57 -4.91
N VAL A 119 6.00 31.59 -5.70
CA VAL A 119 7.12 32.56 -5.56
C VAL A 119 6.75 33.97 -6.08
N ALA A 120 5.50 34.19 -6.49
CA ALA A 120 4.98 35.53 -6.73
C ALA A 120 4.77 36.34 -5.43
N ASP A 121 4.74 35.71 -4.25
CA ASP A 121 4.68 36.37 -2.94
C ASP A 121 6.06 36.34 -2.24
N GLN A 122 6.76 37.47 -2.28
CA GLN A 122 8.23 37.61 -2.13
C GLN A 122 8.75 37.52 -0.67
N SER A 123 8.33 36.54 0.13
CA SER A 123 8.82 36.45 1.52
C SER A 123 9.11 35.04 2.08
N SER A 124 8.94 33.97 1.29
CA SER A 124 9.27 32.61 1.75
C SER A 124 10.58 32.06 1.17
N PRO A 125 11.41 31.38 1.97
CA PRO A 125 12.69 30.81 1.52
C PRO A 125 12.46 29.61 0.59
N ALA A 126 12.36 29.89 -0.71
CA ALA A 126 12.67 28.99 -1.83
C ALA A 126 12.43 27.47 -1.61
N ALA A 127 11.19 27.11 -1.29
CA ALA A 127 10.69 25.75 -1.44
C ALA A 127 10.86 25.32 -2.91
N GLY A 128 11.40 24.12 -3.17
CA GLY A 128 11.54 23.57 -4.52
C GLY A 128 12.97 23.57 -5.12
N ARG A 129 13.97 24.22 -4.50
CA ARG A 129 15.38 24.10 -4.97
C ARG A 129 15.94 22.68 -4.83
N GLY A 130 15.39 21.89 -3.91
CA GLY A 130 15.79 20.51 -3.67
C GLY A 130 15.37 19.57 -4.80
N SER A 131 14.15 19.71 -5.32
CA SER A 131 13.54 18.73 -6.22
C SER A 131 14.33 18.50 -7.52
N GLY A 132 14.45 17.25 -7.95
CA GLY A 132 15.09 16.89 -9.21
C GLY A 132 15.57 15.44 -9.28
N PHE A 133 16.29 15.12 -10.36
CA PHE A 133 16.84 13.80 -10.59
C PHE A 133 18.17 13.60 -9.87
N TYR A 134 18.40 12.37 -9.42
CA TYR A 134 19.55 11.98 -8.62
C TYR A 134 20.14 10.66 -9.13
N CYS A 135 21.46 10.55 -9.03
CA CYS A 135 22.23 9.35 -9.35
C CYS A 135 23.05 8.93 -8.14
N SER A 136 23.16 7.63 -7.88
CA SER A 136 23.91 7.10 -6.74
C SER A 136 25.39 7.51 -6.86
N ARG A 137 26.00 7.90 -5.74
CA ARG A 137 27.43 8.28 -5.70
C ARG A 137 28.36 7.12 -6.01
N ARG A 138 27.97 5.94 -5.55
CA ARG A 138 28.70 4.69 -5.74
C ARG A 138 27.87 3.80 -6.65
N GLU A 139 28.56 2.97 -7.42
CA GLU A 139 27.91 1.84 -8.08
C GLU A 139 27.36 0.90 -7.02
N GLN A 140 26.11 0.51 -7.19
CA GLN A 140 25.43 -0.49 -6.37
C GLN A 140 25.04 -1.62 -7.32
N TYR A 141 25.48 -2.84 -7.01
CA TYR A 141 25.19 -4.01 -7.85
C TYR A 141 25.71 -3.83 -9.30
N HIS A 142 26.92 -3.29 -9.44
CA HIS A 142 27.58 -3.04 -10.74
C HIS A 142 26.87 -2.02 -11.65
N GLN A 143 26.03 -1.16 -11.08
CA GLN A 143 25.38 -0.08 -11.82
C GLN A 143 25.12 1.14 -10.93
N HIS A 144 24.97 2.31 -11.55
CA HIS A 144 24.44 3.47 -10.85
C HIS A 144 22.91 3.40 -10.76
N LEU A 145 22.35 3.78 -9.61
CA LEU A 145 20.90 3.84 -9.40
C LEU A 145 20.38 5.26 -9.60
N TYR A 146 19.21 5.36 -10.20
CA TYR A 146 18.54 6.62 -10.53
C TYR A 146 17.24 6.75 -9.76
N LEU A 147 16.96 7.97 -9.30
CA LEU A 147 15.69 8.33 -8.65
C LEU A 147 15.35 9.80 -8.88
N LEU A 148 14.08 10.13 -8.69
CA LEU A 148 13.55 11.49 -8.68
C LEU A 148 13.18 11.78 -7.22
N ALA A 149 13.72 12.86 -6.67
CA ALA A 149 13.36 13.32 -5.34
C ALA A 149 12.54 14.61 -5.46
N LEU A 150 11.35 14.62 -4.86
CA LEU A 150 10.44 15.76 -4.84
C LEU A 150 10.38 16.29 -3.40
N GLN A 151 10.85 17.51 -3.19
CA GLN A 151 10.86 18.17 -1.88
C GLN A 151 9.43 18.49 -1.44
N LYS A 152 9.08 18.21 -0.18
CA LYS A 152 7.76 18.59 0.35
C LYS A 152 7.67 20.10 0.57
N GLU A 153 6.53 20.69 0.23
CA GLU A 153 6.21 22.11 0.47
C GLU A 153 6.36 22.48 1.95
N ASN A 154 5.72 21.70 2.83
CA ASN A 154 5.68 21.97 4.27
C ASN A 154 6.92 21.47 5.03
N SER A 155 7.93 20.92 4.34
CA SER A 155 9.08 20.29 5.01
C SER A 155 10.33 20.30 4.12
N PRO A 156 11.20 21.32 4.22
CA PRO A 156 12.36 21.46 3.34
C PRO A 156 13.44 20.37 3.53
N HIS A 157 13.34 19.59 4.61
CA HIS A 157 14.25 18.50 4.92
C HIS A 157 13.74 17.12 4.47
N LEU A 158 12.51 17.01 3.96
CA LEU A 158 11.88 15.74 3.60
C LEU A 158 11.58 15.69 2.09
N PHE A 159 11.79 14.52 1.52
CA PHE A 159 11.63 14.26 0.09
C PHE A 159 10.76 13.03 -0.15
N ASN A 160 9.80 13.17 -1.06
CA ASN A 160 9.13 12.06 -1.69
C ASN A 160 10.05 11.47 -2.76
N ILE A 161 10.34 10.18 -2.66
CA ILE A 161 11.24 9.49 -3.58
C ILE A 161 10.44 8.71 -4.61
N VAL A 162 10.74 8.92 -5.89
CA VAL A 162 10.19 8.15 -7.01
C VAL A 162 11.32 7.38 -7.67
N ARG A 163 11.15 6.07 -7.82
CA ARG A 163 12.14 5.19 -8.46
C ARG A 163 11.57 4.61 -9.75
N PRO A 164 12.39 4.34 -10.78
CA PRO A 164 11.91 3.75 -12.03
C PRO A 164 11.23 2.39 -11.81
N ASN A 165 11.71 1.59 -10.87
CA ASN A 165 11.23 0.22 -10.65
C ASN A 165 10.08 0.12 -9.64
N THR A 166 10.14 0.83 -8.52
CA THR A 166 9.13 0.70 -7.45
C THR A 166 8.14 1.86 -7.38
N GLY A 167 8.30 2.88 -8.23
CA GLY A 167 7.48 4.07 -8.24
C GLY A 167 7.69 4.94 -7.00
N ARG A 168 6.61 5.62 -6.57
CA ARG A 168 6.59 6.47 -5.38
C ARG A 168 6.83 5.61 -4.13
N SER A 169 7.77 6.06 -3.30
CA SER A 169 8.09 5.47 -2.00
C SER A 169 6.97 5.80 -1.01
N PHE A 170 6.57 4.83 -0.20
CA PHE A 170 5.66 5.07 0.94
C PHE A 170 6.32 5.88 2.05
N PHE A 171 7.65 5.76 2.16
CA PHE A 171 8.44 6.48 3.15
C PHE A 171 9.14 7.67 2.51
N GLU A 172 9.14 8.76 3.25
CA GLU A 172 9.89 9.98 2.95
C GLU A 172 11.36 9.76 3.30
N GLU A 173 12.26 10.31 2.48
CA GLU A 173 13.70 10.30 2.75
C GLU A 173 14.15 11.67 3.26
N THR A 174 15.03 11.70 4.26
CA THR A 174 15.61 12.95 4.73
C THR A 174 16.61 13.50 3.71
N LYS A 175 16.78 14.83 3.69
CA LYS A 175 17.78 15.50 2.87
C LYS A 175 19.19 14.98 3.14
N ALA A 176 19.52 14.71 4.41
CA ALA A 176 20.84 14.23 4.80
C ALA A 176 21.11 12.83 4.21
N ASP A 177 20.15 11.91 4.36
CA ASP A 177 20.28 10.55 3.85
C ASP A 177 20.33 10.52 2.31
N LEU A 178 19.47 11.29 1.65
CA LEU A 178 19.45 11.43 0.20
C LEU A 178 20.82 11.91 -0.31
N LEU A 179 21.33 13.03 0.23
CA LEU A 179 22.58 13.63 -0.24
C LEU A 179 23.82 12.82 0.13
N SER A 180 23.75 11.97 1.16
CA SER A 180 24.83 11.05 1.52
C SER A 180 25.01 9.93 0.48
N LYS A 181 23.92 9.45 -0.12
CA LYS A 181 23.90 8.32 -1.06
C LYS A 181 23.90 8.75 -2.52
N TYR A 182 23.31 9.91 -2.82
CA TYR A 182 23.04 10.37 -4.20
C TYR A 182 23.57 11.78 -4.47
N VAL A 183 23.77 12.07 -5.76
CA VAL A 183 24.12 13.38 -6.30
C VAL A 183 23.04 13.82 -7.26
N LYS A 184 22.63 15.08 -7.14
CA LYS A 184 21.67 15.69 -8.06
C LYS A 184 22.29 15.82 -9.45
N ILE A 185 21.55 15.40 -10.47
CA ILE A 185 21.97 15.44 -11.87
C ILE A 185 20.87 16.10 -12.73
N PRO A 186 21.23 16.73 -13.85
CA PRO A 186 20.25 17.32 -14.75
C PRO A 186 19.47 16.20 -15.49
N PRO A 187 18.20 16.44 -15.90
CA PRO A 187 17.33 15.42 -16.49
C PRO A 187 17.95 14.69 -17.69
N GLU A 188 18.67 15.41 -18.55
CA GLU A 188 19.29 14.86 -19.76
C GLU A 188 20.34 13.79 -19.44
N LYS A 189 21.01 13.91 -18.28
CA LYS A 189 21.98 12.91 -17.80
C LYS A 189 21.29 11.73 -17.08
N ALA A 190 20.05 11.92 -16.61
CA ALA A 190 19.31 10.90 -15.89
C ALA A 190 18.57 9.95 -16.85
N GLU A 191 18.08 10.45 -17.99
CA GLU A 191 17.17 9.75 -18.89
C GLU A 191 17.65 8.34 -19.27
N LYS A 192 18.88 8.24 -19.80
CA LYS A 192 19.42 6.95 -20.27
C LYS A 192 19.50 5.94 -19.14
N GLY A 193 19.97 6.36 -17.97
CA GLY A 193 20.10 5.52 -16.79
C GLY A 193 18.75 5.09 -16.24
N TRP A 194 17.80 6.03 -16.17
CA TRP A 194 16.42 5.77 -15.76
C TRP A 194 15.75 4.73 -16.65
N LYS A 195 15.78 4.94 -17.98
CA LYS A 195 15.19 4.02 -18.96
C LYS A 195 15.84 2.63 -18.89
N THR A 196 17.16 2.57 -18.72
CA THR A 196 17.89 1.31 -18.56
C THR A 196 17.45 0.56 -17.30
N GLN A 197 17.39 1.24 -16.15
CA GLN A 197 16.95 0.63 -14.89
C GLN A 197 15.47 0.20 -14.97
N TYR A 198 14.61 1.03 -15.56
CA TYR A 198 13.18 0.75 -15.77
C TYR A 198 12.94 -0.51 -16.60
N GLU A 199 13.66 -0.68 -17.71
CA GLU A 199 13.52 -1.86 -18.58
C GLU A 199 14.17 -3.10 -17.97
N MET A 200 15.35 -2.95 -17.36
CA MET A 200 16.05 -4.07 -16.72
C MET A 200 15.21 -4.70 -15.60
N THR A 201 14.64 -3.84 -14.74
CA THR A 201 13.87 -4.27 -13.56
C THR A 201 12.51 -4.89 -13.89
N LYS A 202 12.06 -4.81 -15.15
CA LYS A 202 10.87 -5.53 -15.62
C LYS A 202 11.05 -7.05 -15.56
N LYS A 203 12.26 -7.54 -15.85
CA LYS A 203 12.57 -8.98 -15.96
C LYS A 203 13.51 -9.49 -14.89
N HIS A 204 14.25 -8.60 -14.23
CA HIS A 204 15.26 -8.95 -13.25
C HIS A 204 15.08 -8.14 -11.97
N CYS A 205 15.61 -8.65 -10.86
CA CYS A 205 15.76 -7.86 -9.64
C CYS A 205 16.71 -6.67 -9.85
N ILE A 206 16.69 -5.72 -8.92
CA ILE A 206 17.58 -4.54 -8.96
C ILE A 206 19.07 -4.90 -8.88
N HIS A 207 19.41 -6.10 -8.43
CA HIS A 207 20.78 -6.60 -8.41
C HIS A 207 21.31 -6.98 -9.81
N GLY A 208 20.44 -7.04 -10.83
CA GLY A 208 20.79 -7.40 -12.20
C GLY A 208 21.23 -8.86 -12.36
N SER A 209 22.10 -9.11 -13.35
CA SER A 209 22.57 -10.44 -13.72
C SER A 209 23.50 -11.10 -12.69
N HIS A 210 24.09 -10.31 -11.79
CA HIS A 210 25.04 -10.78 -10.77
C HIS A 210 24.34 -11.15 -9.45
N CYS A 211 23.00 -11.24 -9.45
CA CYS A 211 22.27 -11.61 -8.26
C CYS A 211 22.60 -13.05 -7.83
N ASN A 212 23.00 -13.22 -6.56
CA ASN A 212 23.23 -14.55 -5.96
C ASN A 212 22.00 -15.47 -6.05
N ASN A 213 20.80 -14.87 -5.97
CA ASN A 213 19.52 -15.58 -6.00
C ASN A 213 18.95 -15.70 -7.43
N LYS A 214 19.68 -15.23 -8.45
CA LYS A 214 19.34 -15.34 -9.88
C LYS A 214 17.85 -15.06 -10.16
N SER A 215 17.12 -16.03 -10.72
CA SER A 215 15.74 -15.91 -11.17
C SER A 215 14.69 -15.95 -10.05
N THR A 216 15.07 -16.23 -8.80
CA THR A 216 14.12 -16.23 -7.68
C THR A 216 14.11 -14.93 -6.90
N CYS A 217 15.09 -14.04 -7.16
CA CYS A 217 15.12 -12.73 -6.52
C CYS A 217 14.07 -11.80 -7.14
N LEU A 218 13.17 -11.27 -6.32
CA LEU A 218 12.21 -10.25 -6.74
C LEU A 218 12.54 -8.86 -6.18
N VAL A 219 13.62 -8.72 -5.40
CA VAL A 219 14.02 -7.47 -4.73
C VAL A 219 14.16 -6.34 -5.74
N GLY A 220 13.37 -5.28 -5.57
CA GLY A 220 13.38 -4.11 -6.45
C GLY A 220 13.00 -4.43 -7.90
N SER A 221 12.32 -5.54 -8.17
CA SER A 221 11.71 -5.77 -9.47
C SER A 221 10.55 -4.82 -9.68
N ARG A 222 10.32 -4.42 -10.93
CA ARG A 222 9.20 -3.56 -11.31
C ARG A 222 7.86 -4.27 -11.25
N LEU A 223 7.85 -5.54 -11.65
CA LEU A 223 6.67 -6.39 -11.57
C LEU A 223 6.64 -7.09 -10.22
N THR A 224 5.56 -6.87 -9.46
CA THR A 224 5.29 -7.56 -8.20
C THR A 224 4.09 -8.49 -8.39
N TYR A 225 4.18 -9.71 -7.88
CA TYR A 225 3.09 -10.69 -7.94
C TYR A 225 2.33 -10.67 -6.62
N ILE A 226 1.03 -10.41 -6.67
CA ILE A 226 0.17 -10.31 -5.48
C ILE A 226 -0.90 -11.38 -5.55
N HIS A 227 -1.07 -12.08 -4.42
CA HIS A 227 -2.13 -13.05 -4.23
C HIS A 227 -3.19 -12.47 -3.30
N LEU A 228 -4.40 -12.30 -3.84
CA LEU A 228 -5.53 -11.73 -3.14
C LEU A 228 -6.52 -12.85 -2.79
N LEU A 229 -6.98 -12.86 -1.55
CA LEU A 229 -8.13 -13.65 -1.13
C LEU A 229 -9.30 -12.70 -0.88
N SER A 230 -10.42 -12.93 -1.57
CA SER A 230 -11.66 -12.17 -1.42
C SER A 230 -12.84 -13.09 -1.19
N GLY A 231 -13.84 -12.66 -0.40
CA GLY A 231 -14.99 -13.50 -0.06
C GLY A 231 -15.69 -13.08 1.23
N GLY A 232 -16.76 -13.80 1.59
CA GLY A 232 -17.76 -13.35 2.57
C GLY A 232 -17.29 -13.13 4.01
N ASN A 233 -16.09 -13.61 4.40
CA ASN A 233 -15.62 -13.55 5.80
C ASN A 233 -14.13 -13.20 5.94
N LEU A 234 -13.48 -12.68 4.89
CA LEU A 234 -12.10 -12.22 4.96
C LEU A 234 -12.09 -10.72 4.73
N ALA A 235 -11.71 -9.94 5.75
CA ALA A 235 -11.08 -8.64 5.48
C ALA A 235 -9.95 -8.94 4.48
N ALA A 236 -9.97 -8.30 3.31
CA ALA A 236 -9.12 -8.66 2.18
C ALA A 236 -7.67 -8.86 2.62
N ALA A 237 -7.27 -10.12 2.81
CA ALA A 237 -5.93 -10.44 3.28
C ALA A 237 -5.02 -10.39 2.05
N VAL A 238 -4.35 -9.26 1.87
CA VAL A 238 -3.31 -9.11 0.86
C VAL A 238 -2.06 -9.81 1.37
N SER A 239 -1.80 -11.03 0.90
CA SER A 239 -0.51 -11.68 1.12
C SER A 239 0.39 -11.37 -0.07
N THR A 240 1.35 -10.46 0.12
CA THR A 240 2.49 -10.33 -0.78
C THR A 240 3.43 -11.50 -0.52
N ARG A 241 3.13 -12.65 -1.12
CA ARG A 241 4.03 -13.81 -1.07
C ARG A 241 4.94 -13.75 -2.29
N GLU A 242 6.19 -13.34 -2.08
CA GLU A 242 7.26 -13.41 -3.07
C GLU A 242 7.49 -14.88 -3.45
N HIS A 243 6.78 -15.38 -4.47
CA HIS A 243 6.95 -16.75 -4.92
C HIS A 243 8.16 -16.89 -5.85
N SER A 244 9.03 -17.82 -5.48
CA SER A 244 10.15 -18.31 -6.27
C SER A 244 9.66 -19.31 -7.33
N GLY A 245 9.53 -18.85 -8.58
CA GLY A 245 9.47 -19.69 -9.77
C GLY A 245 8.14 -20.40 -10.07
N PRO A 246 8.02 -21.00 -11.27
CA PRO A 246 6.80 -21.67 -11.72
C PRO A 246 6.55 -22.95 -10.91
N GLN A 247 5.47 -22.97 -10.13
CA GLN A 247 5.01 -24.20 -9.47
C GLN A 247 4.33 -25.11 -10.50
N SER A 248 4.81 -26.35 -10.54
CA SER A 248 4.12 -27.52 -11.10
C SER A 248 2.71 -27.68 -10.53
N PRO A 249 1.77 -28.28 -11.29
CA PRO A 249 0.39 -28.43 -10.86
C PRO A 249 0.30 -29.25 -9.56
N TRP A 250 -0.40 -28.69 -8.58
CA TRP A 250 -0.81 -29.38 -7.37
C TRP A 250 -1.65 -30.61 -7.73
N HIS A 251 -1.10 -31.81 -7.54
CA HIS A 251 -1.89 -33.03 -7.47
C HIS A 251 -2.37 -33.21 -6.04
N GLY A 252 -3.61 -32.83 -5.76
CA GLY A 252 -4.29 -33.22 -4.53
C GLY A 252 -4.63 -34.71 -4.61
N THR A 253 -4.02 -35.50 -3.75
CA THR A 253 -4.50 -36.85 -3.43
C THR A 253 -5.84 -36.73 -2.69
N GLN A 254 -6.78 -37.58 -3.10
CA GLN A 254 -8.14 -37.73 -2.57
C GLN A 254 -8.16 -38.06 -1.08
#